data_AF-A0AAJ2C1L1-F1
#
_entry.id   AF-A0AAJ2C1L1-F1
#
_cell.length_a   1.000
_cell.length_b   1.000
_cell.length_c   1.000
_cell.angle_alpha   90.00
_cell.angle_beta   90.00
_cell.angle_gamma   90.00
#
_symmetry.space_group_name_H-M   'P 1'
#
loop_
_entity.id
_entity.type
_entity.pdbx_description
1 polymer ?
#
loop_
_entity_poly.entity_id
_entity_poly.type
_entity_poly.pdbx_seq_one_letter_code
_entity_poly.pdbx_strand_id
1 'polypeptide(L)'
;MIFEFISDKNFKELLERDFQELETCLSVKATKSVLVLSGSIIEALLIEYFLQFLPTAYTREKIFKLTFQELLDLSEKEILLTPREKNLAWVIKDYRNLIHPGKEIRKDEKFDFESAQISFSLVKIIVNAIRNKYSSSYGYTAKEVIDKLKNDWSFRTVYGKVILKLNNTERINLFHKLIENEFYEKKYWDCFLLEDIIPQRTSNTNLEYTKPFLLELKPLVSIDLIKENLKQLLKEVETGDSVKAFSLYNLFHEELNFLTKDEIESIVIYIFSMFNDVLEKCSDLVEEKTYSTIGKYIETEKTQLALKNFAVFCMVHFDNKDGFSKEMDLFEQVFNSLNQTDKEFLQKEMTAFLSPFDKLPPNMVSGFLQPAIQRKIISVSK
;
A
#
# COMPACT_ATOMS: atom_id res chain seq x y z
N MET A 1 12.45 7.86 12.46
CA MET A 1 13.25 6.82 13.16
C MET A 1 14.58 6.61 12.46
N ILE A 2 15.65 6.25 13.19
CA ILE A 2 17.05 6.26 12.67
C ILE A 2 17.27 5.23 11.54
N PHE A 3 16.51 4.13 11.50
CA PHE A 3 16.70 3.04 10.54
C PHE A 3 15.55 2.89 9.54
N GLU A 4 14.81 3.96 9.23
CA GLU A 4 13.69 3.91 8.27
C GLU A 4 14.10 3.48 6.85
N PHE A 5 15.36 3.69 6.48
CA PHE A 5 15.90 3.33 5.16
C PHE A 5 16.17 1.81 5.01
N ILE A 6 16.09 1.04 6.09
CA ILE A 6 16.30 -0.41 6.11
C ILE A 6 15.02 -1.12 5.62
N SER A 7 15.15 -2.00 4.63
CA SER A 7 14.00 -2.67 3.98
C SER A 7 13.59 -3.97 4.66
N ASP A 8 14.55 -4.71 5.21
CA ASP A 8 14.25 -5.96 5.88
C ASP A 8 13.71 -5.69 7.30
N LYS A 9 12.49 -6.15 7.56
CA LYS A 9 11.81 -5.93 8.84
C LYS A 9 12.60 -6.50 10.02
N ASN A 10 13.19 -7.68 9.87
CA ASN A 10 13.94 -8.33 10.95
C ASN A 10 15.22 -7.55 11.27
N PHE A 11 15.94 -7.08 10.24
CA PHE A 11 17.11 -6.22 10.45
C PHE A 11 16.73 -4.87 11.04
N LYS A 12 15.63 -4.26 10.58
CA LYS A 12 15.16 -2.99 11.12
C LYS A 12 14.83 -3.10 12.61
N GLU A 13 14.03 -4.08 13.00
CA GLU A 13 13.67 -4.32 14.41
C GLU A 13 14.92 -4.63 15.25
N LEU A 14 15.84 -5.44 14.74
CA LEU A 14 17.12 -5.75 15.40
C LEU A 14 17.97 -4.49 15.62
N LEU A 15 18.14 -3.67 14.58
CA LEU A 15 18.95 -2.45 14.63
C LEU A 15 18.33 -1.39 15.54
N GLU A 16 17.01 -1.21 15.50
CA GLU A 16 16.28 -0.29 16.38
C GLU A 16 16.40 -0.70 17.85
N ARG A 17 16.22 -2.00 18.14
CA ARG A 17 16.42 -2.56 19.48
C ARG A 17 17.85 -2.35 19.98
N ASP A 18 18.84 -2.76 19.20
CA ASP A 18 20.26 -2.72 19.61
C ASP A 18 20.74 -1.27 19.77
N PHE A 19 20.24 -0.34 18.95
CA PHE A 19 20.57 1.07 19.08
C PHE A 19 19.92 1.71 20.33
N GLN A 20 18.69 1.35 20.66
CA GLN A 20 18.06 1.78 21.90
C GLN A 20 18.80 1.24 23.13
N GLU A 21 19.29 0.00 23.07
CA GLU A 21 20.14 -0.58 24.11
C GLU A 21 21.49 0.15 24.20
N LEU A 22 22.10 0.50 23.06
CA LEU A 22 23.33 1.29 22.99
C LEU A 22 23.17 2.65 23.67
N GLU A 23 22.07 3.37 23.41
CA GLU A 23 21.76 4.65 24.06
C GLU A 23 21.60 4.50 25.58
N THR A 24 20.92 3.43 26.01
CA THR A 24 20.76 3.11 27.43
C THR A 24 22.12 2.84 28.08
N CYS A 25 22.95 1.99 27.48
CA CYS A 25 24.30 1.68 27.96
C CYS A 25 25.17 2.94 28.08
N LEU A 26 25.07 3.86 27.12
CA LEU A 26 25.79 5.13 27.16
C LEU A 26 25.33 5.99 28.34
N SER A 27 24.01 6.09 28.59
CA SER A 27 23.44 6.90 29.67
C SER A 27 23.87 6.43 31.07
N VAL A 28 24.05 5.12 31.26
CA VAL A 28 24.49 4.52 32.53
C VAL A 28 26.00 4.30 32.60
N LYS A 29 26.75 4.79 31.61
CA LYS A 29 28.22 4.64 31.51
C LYS A 29 28.70 3.18 31.49
N ALA A 30 27.92 2.28 30.90
CA ALA A 30 28.32 0.89 30.66
C ALA A 30 29.29 0.80 29.47
N THR A 31 30.52 1.30 29.67
CA THR A 31 31.53 1.50 28.62
C THR A 31 31.74 0.27 27.75
N LYS A 32 31.99 -0.91 28.36
CA LYS A 32 32.26 -2.13 27.60
C LYS A 32 31.09 -2.51 26.70
N SER A 33 29.86 -2.43 27.19
CA SER A 33 28.64 -2.70 26.41
C SER A 33 28.49 -1.75 25.24
N VAL A 34 28.78 -0.45 25.43
CA VAL A 34 28.76 0.54 24.34
C VAL A 34 29.72 0.15 23.22
N LEU A 35 30.95 -0.27 23.55
CA LEU A 35 31.94 -0.70 22.57
C LEU A 35 31.49 -1.94 21.79
N VAL A 36 30.92 -2.93 22.49
CA VAL A 36 30.41 -4.18 21.88
C VAL A 36 29.26 -3.89 20.92
N LEU A 37 28.24 -3.21 21.41
CA LEU A 37 27.01 -2.92 20.65
C LEU A 37 27.32 -2.03 19.44
N SER A 38 28.24 -1.06 19.58
CA SER A 38 28.66 -0.22 18.46
C SER A 38 29.21 -1.04 17.29
N GLY A 39 30.05 -2.04 17.57
CA GLY A 39 30.57 -2.94 16.55
C GLY A 39 29.50 -3.83 15.93
N SER A 40 28.61 -4.39 16.76
CA SER A 40 27.50 -5.26 16.32
C SER A 40 26.53 -4.53 15.40
N ILE A 41 26.16 -3.29 15.73
CA ILE A 41 25.24 -2.47 14.94
C ILE A 41 25.84 -2.16 13.57
N ILE A 42 27.11 -1.77 13.50
CA ILE A 42 27.78 -1.50 12.22
C ILE A 42 27.88 -2.79 11.39
N GLU A 43 28.20 -3.92 12.01
CA GLU A 43 28.26 -5.22 11.32
C GLU A 43 26.90 -5.57 10.69
N ALA A 44 25.82 -5.47 11.48
CA ALA A 44 24.46 -5.73 11.02
C ALA A 44 24.04 -4.79 9.88
N LEU A 45 24.38 -3.50 9.96
CA LEU A 45 24.09 -2.53 8.90
C LEU A 45 24.80 -2.84 7.59
N LEU A 46 26.07 -3.24 7.65
CA LEU A 46 26.82 -3.58 6.45
C LEU A 46 26.31 -4.88 5.82
N ILE A 47 25.97 -5.88 6.63
CA ILE A 47 25.36 -7.12 6.15
C ILE A 47 24.04 -6.80 5.45
N GLU A 48 23.16 -6.03 6.08
CA GLU A 48 21.87 -5.65 5.50
C GLU A 48 22.05 -4.92 4.16
N TYR A 49 22.94 -3.93 4.11
CA TYR A 49 23.26 -3.21 2.86
C TYR A 49 23.68 -4.17 1.74
N PHE A 50 24.61 -5.08 2.00
CA PHE A 50 25.09 -6.00 0.97
C PHE A 50 24.12 -7.13 0.62
N LEU A 51 23.18 -7.46 1.50
CA LEU A 51 22.09 -8.37 1.14
C LEU A 51 21.09 -7.69 0.20
N GLN A 52 20.92 -6.38 0.33
CA GLN A 52 20.05 -5.57 -0.53
C GLN A 52 20.74 -5.21 -1.86
N PHE A 53 22.02 -4.89 -1.83
CA PHE A 53 22.84 -4.54 -2.98
C PHE A 53 23.95 -5.57 -3.19
N LEU A 54 23.55 -6.80 -3.52
CA LEU A 54 24.46 -7.93 -3.63
C LEU A 54 25.52 -7.69 -4.71
N PRO A 55 26.83 -7.60 -4.38
CA PRO A 55 27.85 -7.42 -5.39
C PRO A 55 28.00 -8.70 -6.23
N THR A 56 28.28 -8.57 -7.52
CA THR A 56 28.25 -9.67 -8.52
C THR A 56 29.08 -10.90 -8.14
N ALA A 57 30.12 -10.74 -7.32
CA ALA A 57 31.01 -11.82 -6.89
C ALA A 57 30.60 -12.51 -5.56
N TYR A 58 29.43 -12.18 -5.01
CA TYR A 58 28.97 -12.63 -3.70
C TYR A 58 27.58 -13.27 -3.76
N THR A 59 27.37 -14.24 -2.88
CA THR A 59 26.06 -14.83 -2.59
C THR A 59 25.60 -14.38 -1.21
N ARG A 60 24.30 -14.45 -0.94
CA ARG A 60 23.74 -14.09 0.39
C ARG A 60 24.43 -14.87 1.52
N GLU A 61 24.62 -16.18 1.34
CA GLU A 61 25.34 -17.02 2.30
C GLU A 61 26.78 -16.58 2.55
N LYS A 62 27.46 -16.09 1.49
CA LYS A 62 28.82 -15.59 1.61
C LYS A 62 28.85 -14.28 2.41
N ILE A 63 27.90 -13.36 2.16
CA ILE A 63 27.79 -12.10 2.91
C ILE A 63 27.64 -12.37 4.42
N PHE A 64 26.78 -13.30 4.82
CA PHE A 64 26.61 -13.67 6.24
C PHE A 64 27.85 -14.29 6.89
N LYS A 65 28.79 -14.82 6.10
CA LYS A 65 30.03 -15.45 6.60
C LYS A 65 31.21 -14.48 6.63
N LEU A 66 31.08 -13.27 6.06
CA LEU A 66 32.14 -12.27 6.10
C LEU A 66 32.33 -11.80 7.53
N THR A 67 33.60 -11.70 7.93
CA THR A 67 33.99 -11.04 9.16
C THR A 67 33.76 -9.53 9.06
N PHE A 68 33.61 -8.85 10.19
CA PHE A 68 33.55 -7.38 10.24
C PHE A 68 34.65 -6.69 9.41
N GLN A 69 35.86 -7.25 9.46
CA GLN A 69 37.00 -6.81 8.67
C GLN A 69 36.71 -6.86 7.17
N GLU A 70 36.27 -8.02 6.68
CA GLU A 70 35.98 -8.24 5.26
C GLU A 70 34.78 -7.39 4.81
N LEU A 71 33.80 -7.15 5.68
CA LEU A 71 32.69 -6.23 5.40
C LEU A 71 33.17 -4.79 5.23
N LEU A 72 34.11 -4.31 6.05
CA LEU A 72 34.70 -2.97 5.90
C LEU A 72 35.53 -2.85 4.62
N ASP A 73 36.32 -3.88 4.29
CA ASP A 73 37.11 -3.92 3.06
C ASP A 73 36.19 -3.93 1.82
N LEU A 74 35.09 -4.69 1.87
CA LEU A 74 34.07 -4.70 0.82
C LEU A 74 33.36 -3.34 0.72
N SER A 75 33.12 -2.67 1.84
CA SER A 75 32.46 -1.35 1.88
C SER A 75 33.27 -0.26 1.20
N GLU A 76 34.59 -0.27 1.35
CA GLU A 76 35.44 0.66 0.60
C GLU A 76 35.52 0.28 -0.88
N LYS A 77 35.65 -1.01 -1.19
CA LYS A 77 35.72 -1.51 -2.57
C LYS A 77 34.48 -1.14 -3.38
N GLU A 78 33.29 -1.29 -2.80
CA GLU A 78 32.01 -0.96 -3.42
C GLU A 78 31.63 0.53 -3.26
N ILE A 79 32.54 1.37 -2.76
CA ILE A 79 32.37 2.83 -2.60
C ILE A 79 31.14 3.17 -1.71
N LEU A 80 30.83 2.27 -0.76
CA LEU A 80 29.84 2.50 0.29
C LEU A 80 30.42 3.42 1.36
N LEU A 81 31.64 3.13 1.82
CA LEU A 81 32.38 3.94 2.77
C LEU A 81 33.61 4.56 2.10
N THR A 82 33.87 5.82 2.42
CA THR A 82 35.15 6.46 2.07
C THR A 82 36.30 5.81 2.87
N PRO A 83 37.56 5.95 2.41
CA PRO A 83 38.72 5.48 3.17
C PRO A 83 38.76 6.06 4.60
N ARG A 84 38.31 7.31 4.76
CA ARG A 84 38.20 7.95 6.08
C ARG A 84 37.18 7.25 6.97
N GLU A 85 35.98 6.98 6.46
CA GLU A 85 34.92 6.30 7.22
C GLU A 85 35.30 4.86 7.57
N LYS A 86 35.95 4.14 6.64
CA LYS A 86 36.51 2.81 6.91
C LYS A 86 37.53 2.86 8.05
N ASN A 87 38.49 3.78 7.99
CA ASN A 87 39.51 3.92 9.03
C ASN A 87 38.90 4.25 10.40
N LEU A 88 37.82 5.05 10.42
CA LEU A 88 37.08 5.32 11.64
C LEU A 88 36.36 4.07 12.17
N ALA A 89 35.68 3.31 11.31
CA ALA A 89 35.02 2.06 11.69
C ALA A 89 36.02 0.97 12.13
N TRP A 90 37.26 1.01 11.61
CA TRP A 90 38.34 0.14 12.03
C TRP A 90 38.66 0.27 13.52
N VAL A 91 38.63 1.49 14.06
CA VAL A 91 38.90 1.73 15.49
C VAL A 91 37.90 0.96 16.37
N ILE A 92 36.64 0.85 15.93
CA ILE A 92 35.60 0.07 16.63
C ILE A 92 35.91 -1.43 16.62
N LYS A 93 36.50 -1.96 15.53
CA LYS A 93 36.94 -3.36 15.48
C LYS A 93 37.93 -3.65 16.61
N ASP A 94 38.87 -2.75 16.84
CA ASP A 94 39.87 -2.91 17.90
C ASP A 94 39.21 -2.87 19.27
N TYR A 95 38.27 -1.96 19.50
CA TYR A 95 37.50 -1.92 20.76
C TYR A 95 36.58 -3.13 20.98
N ARG A 96 35.88 -3.63 19.96
CA ARG A 96 35.10 -4.89 20.04
C ARG A 96 36.00 -6.08 20.42
N ASN A 97 37.22 -6.09 19.91
CA ASN A 97 38.17 -7.17 20.20
C ASN A 97 38.64 -7.20 21.67
N LEU A 98 38.51 -6.09 22.41
CA LEU A 98 38.83 -6.00 23.85
C LEU A 98 37.81 -6.70 24.75
N ILE A 99 36.73 -7.25 24.19
CA ILE A 99 35.82 -8.14 24.93
C ILE A 99 36.54 -9.41 25.37
N HIS A 100 37.54 -9.86 24.61
CA HIS A 100 38.31 -11.05 24.93
C HIS A 100 39.35 -10.73 26.02
N PRO A 101 39.26 -11.31 27.24
CA PRO A 101 40.17 -10.99 28.34
C PRO A 101 41.65 -11.21 27.99
N GLY A 102 41.94 -12.24 27.18
CA GLY A 102 43.28 -12.52 26.70
C GLY A 102 43.84 -11.46 25.73
N LYS A 103 43.01 -10.69 25.03
CA LYS A 103 43.48 -9.55 24.21
C LYS A 103 43.72 -8.32 25.07
N GLU A 104 42.83 -8.05 26.02
CA GLU A 104 42.93 -6.96 27.00
C GLU A 104 44.25 -7.04 27.78
N ILE A 105 44.57 -8.23 28.33
CA ILE A 105 45.81 -8.47 29.09
C ILE A 105 47.07 -8.38 28.21
N ARG A 106 47.03 -8.88 26.96
CA ARG A 106 48.21 -8.93 26.08
C ARG A 106 48.57 -7.60 25.44
N LYS A 107 47.57 -6.74 25.20
CA LYS A 107 47.76 -5.46 24.50
C LYS A 107 47.90 -4.25 25.44
N ASP A 108 47.56 -4.39 26.73
CA ASP A 108 47.49 -3.28 27.70
C ASP A 108 46.64 -2.10 27.18
N GLU A 109 45.68 -2.40 26.31
CA GLU A 109 44.78 -1.40 25.71
C GLU A 109 43.73 -1.01 26.75
N LYS A 110 43.78 0.25 27.20
CA LYS A 110 42.82 0.82 28.14
C LYS A 110 41.67 1.45 27.38
N PHE A 111 40.45 1.23 27.86
CA PHE A 111 39.26 1.92 27.38
C PHE A 111 38.56 2.59 28.56
N ASP A 112 37.93 3.72 28.26
CA ASP A 112 37.26 4.57 29.22
C ASP A 112 35.93 5.09 28.64
N PHE A 113 35.25 5.94 29.39
CA PHE A 113 33.99 6.48 28.94
C PHE A 113 34.12 7.36 27.68
N GLU A 114 35.27 8.02 27.48
CA GLU A 114 35.54 8.80 26.26
C GLU A 114 35.59 7.87 25.04
N SER A 115 36.23 6.71 25.17
CA SER A 115 36.27 5.66 24.15
C SER A 115 34.86 5.18 23.76
N ALA A 116 33.95 5.07 24.74
CA ALA A 116 32.54 4.76 24.49
C ALA A 116 31.80 5.89 23.76
N GLN A 117 32.02 7.15 24.15
CA GLN A 117 31.41 8.30 23.47
C GLN A 117 31.87 8.43 22.01
N ILE A 118 33.15 8.18 21.76
CA ILE A 118 33.71 8.12 20.41
C ILE A 118 33.02 7.02 19.61
N SER A 119 32.94 5.80 20.15
CA SER A 119 32.32 4.65 19.47
C SER A 119 30.84 4.90 19.14
N PHE A 120 30.09 5.49 20.06
CA PHE A 120 28.70 5.90 19.82
C PHE A 120 28.58 6.93 18.69
N SER A 121 29.44 7.93 18.69
CA SER A 121 29.48 8.97 17.65
C SER A 121 29.83 8.38 16.29
N LEU A 122 30.74 7.41 16.26
CA LEU A 122 31.12 6.68 15.06
C LEU A 122 29.98 5.85 14.49
N VAL A 123 29.18 5.18 15.33
CA VAL A 123 27.95 4.49 14.88
C VAL A 123 27.05 5.49 14.14
N LYS A 124 26.81 6.68 14.71
CA LYS A 124 25.97 7.70 14.06
C LYS A 124 26.54 8.17 12.72
N ILE A 125 27.87 8.34 12.62
CA ILE A 125 28.55 8.70 11.37
C ILE A 125 28.33 7.61 10.32
N ILE A 126 28.58 6.35 10.67
CA ILE A 126 28.45 5.23 9.73
C ILE A 126 26.99 5.00 9.32
N VAL A 127 26.05 5.09 10.25
CA VAL A 127 24.61 5.04 9.95
C VAL A 127 24.21 6.12 8.93
N ASN A 128 24.69 7.35 9.12
CA ASN A 128 24.40 8.44 8.20
C ASN A 128 25.08 8.25 6.84
N ALA A 129 26.33 7.76 6.81
CA ALA A 129 27.04 7.45 5.57
C ALA A 129 26.30 6.38 4.75
N ILE A 130 25.90 5.29 5.41
CA ILE A 130 25.13 4.20 4.79
C ILE A 130 23.75 4.71 4.35
N ARG A 131 23.04 5.50 5.17
CA ARG A 131 21.76 6.11 4.78
C ARG A 131 21.90 6.97 3.53
N ASN A 132 22.91 7.84 3.47
CA ASN A 132 23.15 8.70 2.32
C ASN A 132 23.47 7.87 1.07
N LYS A 133 24.19 6.75 1.23
CA LYS A 133 24.45 5.83 0.14
C LYS A 133 23.21 5.07 -0.31
N TYR A 134 22.38 4.62 0.61
CA TYR A 134 21.04 4.14 0.32
C TYR A 134 20.30 5.16 -0.56
N SER A 135 20.23 6.43 -0.15
CA SER A 135 19.56 7.48 -0.93
C SER A 135 20.20 7.77 -2.30
N SER A 136 21.52 7.67 -2.43
CA SER A 136 22.22 7.93 -3.71
C SER A 136 22.26 6.72 -4.66
N SER A 137 22.18 5.51 -4.10
CA SER A 137 22.15 4.25 -4.85
C SER A 137 20.73 3.88 -5.27
N TYR A 138 19.71 4.39 -4.57
CA TYR A 138 18.34 4.36 -5.03
C TYR A 138 18.08 5.48 -6.04
N GLY A 139 17.21 5.19 -7.01
CA GLY A 139 16.56 6.24 -7.79
C GLY A 139 15.63 7.06 -6.89
N TYR A 140 14.45 7.38 -7.39
CA TYR A 140 13.47 8.18 -6.66
C TYR A 140 13.08 7.58 -5.30
N THR A 141 12.78 8.41 -4.30
CA THR A 141 12.02 8.04 -3.10
C THR A 141 10.52 7.99 -3.40
N ALA A 142 9.72 7.30 -2.58
CA ALA A 142 8.26 7.28 -2.69
C ALA A 142 7.67 8.69 -2.69
N LYS A 143 8.22 9.58 -1.86
CA LYS A 143 7.80 10.99 -1.82
C LYS A 143 8.09 11.68 -3.15
N GLU A 144 9.29 11.53 -3.70
CA GLU A 144 9.64 12.12 -4.99
C GLU A 144 8.80 11.54 -6.14
N VAL A 145 8.48 10.25 -6.10
CA VAL A 145 7.58 9.63 -7.08
C VAL A 145 6.19 10.27 -7.00
N ILE A 146 5.62 10.44 -5.81
CA ILE A 146 4.32 11.10 -5.62
C ILE A 146 4.38 12.57 -6.08
N ASP A 147 5.43 13.31 -5.68
CA ASP A 147 5.61 14.70 -6.07
C ASP A 147 5.71 14.83 -7.60
N LYS A 148 6.39 13.89 -8.28
CA LYS A 148 6.42 13.86 -9.74
C LYS A 148 5.09 13.47 -10.36
N LEU A 149 4.37 12.48 -9.83
CA LEU A 149 3.03 12.11 -10.32
C LEU A 149 2.03 13.27 -10.21
N LYS A 150 2.16 14.09 -9.16
CA LYS A 150 1.32 15.28 -8.92
C LYS A 150 1.65 16.44 -9.85
N ASN A 151 2.91 16.64 -10.20
CA ASN A 151 3.38 17.87 -10.86
C ASN A 151 3.87 17.68 -12.31
N ASP A 152 4.16 16.45 -12.75
CA ASP A 152 4.71 16.16 -14.07
C ASP A 152 3.89 15.08 -14.79
N TRP A 153 3.06 15.50 -15.75
CA TRP A 153 2.23 14.59 -16.53
C TRP A 153 3.07 13.61 -17.38
N SER A 154 4.25 14.03 -17.85
CA SER A 154 5.14 13.18 -18.64
C SER A 154 5.74 12.04 -17.82
N PHE A 155 5.90 12.25 -16.51
CA PHE A 155 6.42 11.23 -15.59
C PHE A 155 5.56 9.97 -15.56
N ARG A 156 4.25 10.07 -15.80
CA ARG A 156 3.33 8.92 -15.85
C ARG A 156 3.77 7.87 -16.87
N THR A 157 4.31 8.32 -18.01
CA THR A 157 4.76 7.42 -19.08
C THR A 157 5.99 6.59 -18.72
N VAL A 158 6.75 7.02 -17.70
CA VAL A 158 7.95 6.33 -17.21
C VAL A 158 7.77 5.71 -15.82
N TYR A 159 6.58 5.85 -15.21
CA TYR A 159 6.28 5.37 -13.86
C TYR A 159 6.63 3.89 -13.68
N GLY A 160 6.14 3.02 -14.58
CA GLY A 160 6.43 1.58 -14.54
C GLY A 160 7.94 1.26 -14.55
N LYS A 161 8.77 2.06 -15.25
CA LYS A 161 10.24 1.89 -15.23
C LYS A 161 10.88 2.38 -13.93
N VAL A 162 10.28 3.38 -13.29
CA VAL A 162 10.78 3.97 -12.04
C VAL A 162 10.50 3.03 -10.86
N ILE A 163 9.29 2.48 -10.76
CA ILE A 163 8.92 1.61 -9.63
C ILE A 163 9.78 0.32 -9.55
N LEU A 164 10.26 -0.16 -10.69
CA LEU A 164 11.19 -1.29 -10.76
C LEU A 164 12.54 -0.98 -10.10
N LYS A 165 12.95 0.29 -10.07
CA LYS A 165 14.23 0.75 -9.47
C LYS A 165 14.11 1.11 -7.99
N LEU A 166 12.90 1.17 -7.44
CA LEU A 166 12.67 1.39 -6.01
C LEU A 166 13.11 0.15 -5.21
N ASN A 167 13.67 0.36 -4.01
CA ASN A 167 13.75 -0.75 -3.04
C ASN A 167 12.36 -1.14 -2.54
N ASN A 168 12.34 -2.26 -1.83
CA ASN A 168 11.17 -2.72 -1.11
C ASN A 168 10.59 -1.67 -0.15
N THR A 169 11.41 -0.95 0.64
CA THR A 169 10.90 0.11 1.55
C THR A 169 10.13 1.19 0.80
N GLU A 170 10.70 1.75 -0.26
CA GLU A 170 10.14 2.82 -1.06
C GLU A 170 8.96 2.34 -1.89
N ARG A 171 8.91 1.05 -2.30
CA ARG A 171 7.71 0.46 -2.89
C ARG A 171 6.56 0.40 -1.89
N ILE A 172 6.82 -0.08 -0.67
CA ILE A 172 5.81 -0.14 0.40
C ILE A 172 5.36 1.27 0.79
N ASN A 173 6.30 2.22 0.93
CA ASN A 173 5.99 3.62 1.22
C ASN A 173 5.16 4.25 0.09
N LEU A 174 5.51 4.00 -1.17
CA LEU A 174 4.75 4.50 -2.33
C LEU A 174 3.35 3.90 -2.36
N PHE A 175 3.23 2.60 -2.08
CA PHE A 175 1.96 1.89 -1.99
C PHE A 175 1.02 2.55 -0.98
N HIS A 176 1.49 2.79 0.25
CA HIS A 176 0.71 3.49 1.26
C HIS A 176 0.36 4.93 0.85
N LYS A 177 1.31 5.67 0.26
CA LYS A 177 1.06 7.05 -0.20
C LYS A 177 0.01 7.13 -1.31
N LEU A 178 -0.04 6.15 -2.20
CA LEU A 178 -1.08 6.08 -3.23
C LEU A 178 -2.46 5.84 -2.60
N ILE A 179 -2.55 4.95 -1.60
CA ILE A 179 -3.79 4.71 -0.84
C ILE A 179 -4.23 5.95 -0.06
N GLU A 180 -3.30 6.62 0.63
CA GLU A 180 -3.59 7.88 1.33
C GLU A 180 -4.10 8.95 0.37
N ASN A 181 -3.52 9.02 -0.83
CA ASN A 181 -4.00 9.93 -1.87
C ASN A 181 -5.38 9.53 -2.39
N GLU A 182 -5.68 8.24 -2.53
CA GLU A 182 -7.04 7.77 -2.85
C GLU A 182 -8.07 8.22 -1.81
N PHE A 183 -7.76 8.08 -0.52
CA PHE A 183 -8.64 8.54 0.56
C PHE A 183 -8.85 10.05 0.51
N TYR A 184 -7.77 10.78 0.25
CA TYR A 184 -7.83 12.22 0.11
C TYR A 184 -8.72 12.62 -1.06
N GLU A 185 -8.51 12.07 -2.26
CA GLU A 185 -9.28 12.43 -3.46
C GLU A 185 -10.77 12.07 -3.32
N LYS A 186 -11.07 10.85 -2.86
CA LYS A 186 -12.48 10.41 -2.73
C LYS A 186 -13.26 11.17 -1.68
N LYS A 187 -12.62 11.74 -0.66
CA LYS A 187 -13.29 12.62 0.30
C LYS A 187 -13.95 13.84 -0.37
N TYR A 188 -13.45 14.26 -1.54
CA TYR A 188 -14.01 15.39 -2.30
C TYR A 188 -14.98 14.95 -3.39
N TRP A 189 -15.25 13.65 -3.55
CA TRP A 189 -16.27 13.19 -4.48
C TRP A 189 -17.64 13.57 -3.95
N ASP A 190 -18.48 14.09 -4.84
CA ASP A 190 -19.77 14.66 -4.45
C ASP A 190 -20.67 13.67 -3.70
N CYS A 191 -20.55 12.37 -3.98
CA CYS A 191 -21.31 11.31 -3.29
C CYS A 191 -20.94 11.10 -1.82
N PHE A 192 -19.80 11.65 -1.37
CA PHE A 192 -19.37 11.61 0.02
C PHE A 192 -19.47 12.96 0.72
N LEU A 193 -19.95 13.99 0.01
CA LEU A 193 -20.18 15.31 0.59
C LEU A 193 -21.55 15.36 1.24
N LEU A 194 -21.60 15.89 2.46
CA LEU A 194 -22.87 16.28 3.07
C LEU A 194 -23.41 17.50 2.33
N GLU A 195 -24.72 17.51 2.06
CA GLU A 195 -25.43 18.70 1.58
C GLU A 195 -25.00 19.89 2.45
N ASP A 196 -24.57 20.98 1.80
CA ASP A 196 -24.06 22.23 2.39
C ASP A 196 -22.58 22.32 2.83
N ILE A 197 -21.76 21.26 2.69
CA ILE A 197 -20.31 21.33 2.96
C ILE A 197 -19.52 20.99 1.69
N ILE A 198 -19.06 22.02 0.98
CA ILE A 198 -18.08 21.87 -0.11
C ILE A 198 -16.68 22.08 0.47
N PRO A 199 -15.93 21.01 0.79
CA PRO A 199 -14.57 21.16 1.28
C PRO A 199 -13.70 21.79 0.19
N GLN A 200 -13.00 22.86 0.53
CA GLN A 200 -12.06 23.48 -0.41
C GLN A 200 -10.90 22.50 -0.66
N ARG A 201 -10.69 22.11 -1.92
CA ARG A 201 -9.46 21.41 -2.33
C ARG A 201 -8.29 22.35 -2.09
N THR A 202 -7.42 22.00 -1.15
CA THR A 202 -6.25 22.81 -0.82
C THR A 202 -5.14 22.70 -1.87
N SER A 203 -5.27 21.79 -2.83
CA SER A 203 -4.27 21.56 -3.88
C SER A 203 -4.88 21.13 -5.20
N ASN A 204 -4.56 21.84 -6.28
CA ASN A 204 -4.74 21.36 -7.65
C ASN A 204 -3.62 20.37 -7.98
N THR A 205 -3.75 19.13 -7.51
CA THR A 205 -2.80 18.06 -7.84
C THR A 205 -3.29 17.29 -9.03
N ASN A 206 -2.41 16.96 -9.97
CA ASN A 206 -2.81 16.16 -11.14
C ASN A 206 -3.13 14.70 -10.78
N LEU A 207 -2.79 14.23 -9.57
CA LEU A 207 -2.95 12.83 -9.15
C LEU A 207 -4.36 12.53 -8.64
N GLU A 208 -5.37 12.69 -9.50
CA GLU A 208 -6.77 12.42 -9.16
C GLU A 208 -7.10 10.91 -9.16
N TYR A 209 -6.43 10.13 -10.03
CA TYR A 209 -6.66 8.69 -10.17
C TYR A 209 -5.42 7.90 -9.74
N THR A 210 -5.50 7.21 -8.60
CA THR A 210 -4.36 6.43 -8.07
C THR A 210 -4.38 4.97 -8.50
N LYS A 211 -5.58 4.43 -8.78
CA LYS A 211 -5.81 3.02 -9.12
C LYS A 211 -4.86 2.47 -10.20
N PRO A 212 -4.64 3.13 -11.36
CA PRO A 212 -3.71 2.61 -12.38
C PRO A 212 -2.27 2.46 -11.88
N PHE A 213 -1.79 3.43 -11.09
CA PHE A 213 -0.44 3.41 -10.53
C PHE A 213 -0.29 2.33 -9.46
N LEU A 214 -1.35 2.08 -8.68
CA LEU A 214 -1.36 1.02 -7.70
C LEU A 214 -1.40 -0.37 -8.37
N LEU A 215 -2.16 -0.54 -9.46
CA LEU A 215 -2.21 -1.79 -10.23
C LEU A 215 -0.83 -2.18 -10.79
N GLU A 216 -0.05 -1.21 -11.30
CA GLU A 216 1.33 -1.45 -11.73
C GLU A 216 2.28 -1.79 -10.56
N LEU A 217 1.99 -1.30 -9.36
CA LEU A 217 2.83 -1.49 -8.17
C LEU A 217 2.51 -2.79 -7.40
N LYS A 218 1.26 -3.24 -7.41
CA LYS A 218 0.78 -4.46 -6.71
C LYS A 218 1.66 -5.70 -6.96
N PRO A 219 2.10 -6.02 -8.19
CA PRO A 219 2.96 -7.18 -8.44
C PRO A 219 4.36 -7.08 -7.80
N LEU A 220 4.78 -5.90 -7.36
CA LEU A 220 6.11 -5.63 -6.82
C LEU A 220 6.15 -5.55 -5.28
N VAL A 221 5.01 -5.73 -4.61
CA VAL A 221 4.87 -5.76 -3.15
C VAL A 221 4.47 -7.16 -2.67
N SER A 222 4.56 -7.41 -1.36
CA SER A 222 4.19 -8.72 -0.81
C SER A 222 2.67 -8.95 -0.80
N ILE A 223 2.27 -10.21 -0.93
CA ILE A 223 0.86 -10.62 -0.79
C ILE A 223 0.35 -10.30 0.63
N ASP A 224 1.21 -10.39 1.64
CA ASP A 224 0.84 -10.05 3.02
C ASP A 224 0.42 -8.58 3.15
N LEU A 225 1.09 -7.66 2.45
CA LEU A 225 0.69 -6.25 2.42
C LEU A 225 -0.71 -6.06 1.81
N ILE A 226 -1.04 -6.81 0.76
CA ILE A 226 -2.38 -6.78 0.14
C ILE A 226 -3.42 -7.29 1.16
N LYS A 227 -3.14 -8.41 1.83
CA LYS A 227 -4.02 -8.97 2.87
C LYS A 227 -4.22 -8.02 4.05
N GLU A 228 -3.19 -7.29 4.46
CA GLU A 228 -3.31 -6.27 5.50
C GLU A 228 -4.30 -5.16 5.11
N ASN A 229 -4.27 -4.72 3.85
CA ASN A 229 -5.21 -3.71 3.34
C ASN A 229 -6.64 -4.25 3.15
N LEU A 230 -6.80 -5.53 2.81
CA LEU A 230 -8.10 -6.19 2.80
C LEU A 230 -8.71 -6.32 4.20
N LYS A 231 -7.88 -6.59 5.22
CA LYS A 231 -8.32 -6.55 6.62
C LYS A 231 -8.70 -5.14 7.06
N GLN A 232 -7.96 -4.12 6.60
CA GLN A 232 -8.34 -2.73 6.82
C GLN A 232 -9.68 -2.41 6.15
N LEU A 233 -9.93 -2.89 4.93
CA LEU A 233 -11.23 -2.75 4.27
C LEU A 233 -12.36 -3.31 5.13
N LEU A 234 -12.22 -4.54 5.59
CA LEU A 234 -13.21 -5.16 6.48
C LEU A 234 -13.46 -4.32 7.73
N LYS A 235 -12.39 -3.84 8.36
CA LYS A 235 -12.50 -2.95 9.53
C LYS A 235 -13.27 -1.67 9.21
N GLU A 236 -13.01 -1.04 8.06
CA GLU A 236 -13.71 0.20 7.69
C GLU A 236 -15.19 -0.05 7.30
N VAL A 237 -15.50 -1.25 6.80
CA VAL A 237 -16.88 -1.72 6.61
C VAL A 237 -17.60 -1.90 7.96
N GLU A 238 -16.93 -2.48 8.95
CA GLU A 238 -17.49 -2.69 10.30
C GLU A 238 -17.68 -1.37 11.06
N THR A 239 -16.80 -0.39 10.85
CA THR A 239 -16.89 0.94 11.49
C THR A 239 -17.86 1.88 10.78
N GLY A 240 -18.19 1.61 9.53
CA GLY A 240 -19.05 2.46 8.70
C GLY A 240 -18.35 3.68 8.11
N ASP A 241 -17.02 3.68 7.98
CA ASP A 241 -16.28 4.75 7.29
C ASP A 241 -16.44 4.58 5.77
N SER A 242 -17.49 5.18 5.22
CA SER A 242 -17.88 5.07 3.81
C SER A 242 -16.75 5.44 2.85
N VAL A 243 -16.04 6.55 3.08
CA VAL A 243 -14.96 7.00 2.19
C VAL A 243 -13.83 5.98 2.17
N LYS A 244 -13.32 5.57 3.34
CA LYS A 244 -12.19 4.63 3.38
C LYS A 244 -12.58 3.24 2.90
N ALA A 245 -13.74 2.73 3.30
CA ALA A 245 -14.24 1.43 2.85
C ALA A 245 -14.38 1.42 1.33
N PHE A 246 -14.97 2.46 0.75
CA PHE A 246 -15.13 2.56 -0.70
C PHE A 246 -13.81 2.72 -1.44
N SER A 247 -12.89 3.56 -0.96
CA SER A 247 -11.55 3.69 -1.55
C SER A 247 -10.79 2.36 -1.53
N LEU A 248 -10.77 1.66 -0.40
CA LEU A 248 -10.10 0.36 -0.29
C LEU A 248 -10.78 -0.68 -1.19
N TYR A 249 -12.11 -0.73 -1.23
CA TYR A 249 -12.83 -1.62 -2.15
C TYR A 249 -12.48 -1.31 -3.60
N ASN A 250 -12.48 -0.03 -4.01
CA ASN A 250 -12.10 0.37 -5.37
C ASN A 250 -10.69 -0.09 -5.75
N LEU A 251 -9.76 -0.05 -4.79
CA LEU A 251 -8.38 -0.45 -5.01
C LEU A 251 -8.19 -1.96 -4.95
N PHE A 252 -9.01 -2.73 -4.23
CA PHE A 252 -8.76 -4.13 -3.89
C PHE A 252 -9.88 -5.14 -4.21
N HIS A 253 -10.94 -4.74 -4.93
CA HIS A 253 -12.08 -5.62 -5.24
C HIS A 253 -11.72 -6.87 -6.05
N GLU A 254 -10.60 -6.87 -6.77
CA GLU A 254 -10.11 -8.03 -7.53
C GLU A 254 -9.44 -9.09 -6.65
N GLU A 255 -9.01 -8.71 -5.43
CA GLU A 255 -8.27 -9.55 -4.49
C GLU A 255 -9.10 -10.02 -3.29
N LEU A 256 -10.42 -9.80 -3.29
CA LEU A 256 -11.29 -10.24 -2.19
C LEU A 256 -11.25 -11.76 -1.96
N ASN A 257 -10.83 -12.54 -2.95
CA ASN A 257 -10.62 -13.99 -2.83
C ASN A 257 -9.55 -14.39 -1.79
N PHE A 258 -8.78 -13.45 -1.23
CA PHE A 258 -7.89 -13.71 -0.09
C PHE A 258 -8.60 -13.67 1.28
N LEU A 259 -9.86 -13.24 1.33
CA LEU A 259 -10.69 -13.22 2.53
C LEU A 259 -11.56 -14.47 2.64
N THR A 260 -12.12 -14.70 3.83
CA THR A 260 -13.11 -15.75 4.07
C THR A 260 -14.47 -15.37 3.48
N LYS A 261 -15.33 -16.37 3.25
CA LYS A 261 -16.66 -16.14 2.67
C LYS A 261 -17.52 -15.18 3.49
N ASP A 262 -17.48 -15.27 4.81
CA ASP A 262 -18.27 -14.41 5.71
C ASP A 262 -17.78 -12.94 5.68
N GLU A 263 -16.47 -12.74 5.57
CA GLU A 263 -15.87 -11.40 5.41
C GLU A 263 -16.27 -10.79 4.06
N ILE A 264 -16.21 -11.58 2.97
CA ILE A 264 -16.62 -11.16 1.64
C ILE A 264 -18.11 -10.81 1.63
N GLU A 265 -18.98 -11.64 2.23
CA GLU A 265 -20.42 -11.38 2.34
C GLU A 265 -20.67 -9.99 2.98
N SER A 266 -19.97 -9.70 4.08
CA SER A 266 -20.12 -8.43 4.80
C SER A 266 -19.72 -7.23 3.94
N ILE A 267 -18.60 -7.33 3.21
CA ILE A 267 -18.14 -6.29 2.29
C ILE A 267 -19.13 -6.08 1.15
N VAL A 268 -19.60 -7.15 0.50
CA VAL A 268 -20.54 -7.07 -0.63
C VAL A 268 -21.85 -6.41 -0.21
N ILE A 269 -22.42 -6.82 0.92
CA ILE A 269 -23.65 -6.23 1.46
C ILE A 269 -23.45 -4.73 1.72
N TYR A 270 -22.35 -4.36 2.36
CA TYR A 270 -22.04 -2.96 2.67
C TYR A 270 -21.88 -2.13 1.40
N ILE A 271 -21.08 -2.59 0.43
CA ILE A 271 -20.86 -1.86 -0.83
C ILE A 271 -22.15 -1.69 -1.63
N PHE A 272 -23.04 -2.69 -1.67
CA PHE A 272 -24.37 -2.50 -2.28
C PHE A 272 -25.23 -1.51 -1.50
N SER A 273 -25.13 -1.47 -0.17
CA SER A 273 -25.89 -0.50 0.64
C SER A 273 -25.43 0.94 0.39
N MET A 274 -24.12 1.15 0.18
CA MET A 274 -23.55 2.46 -0.15
C MET A 274 -24.08 3.01 -1.47
N PHE A 275 -24.54 2.15 -2.38
CA PHE A 275 -25.07 2.60 -3.66
C PHE A 275 -26.28 3.53 -3.52
N ASN A 276 -27.05 3.38 -2.44
CA ASN A 276 -28.19 4.26 -2.16
C ASN A 276 -27.76 5.72 -1.98
N ASP A 277 -26.58 5.95 -1.41
CA ASP A 277 -26.07 7.28 -1.09
C ASP A 277 -25.27 7.89 -2.27
N VAL A 278 -24.79 7.05 -3.19
CA VAL A 278 -23.82 7.46 -4.23
C VAL A 278 -24.47 7.73 -5.60
N LEU A 279 -25.74 7.36 -5.77
CA LEU A 279 -26.34 7.26 -7.10
C LEU A 279 -26.50 8.60 -7.82
N GLU A 280 -26.78 9.68 -7.09
CA GLU A 280 -27.05 10.99 -7.73
C GLU A 280 -25.90 11.49 -8.61
N LYS A 281 -24.68 10.94 -8.47
CA LYS A 281 -23.48 11.36 -9.22
C LYS A 281 -22.52 10.19 -9.53
N CYS A 282 -23.01 9.13 -10.17
CA CYS A 282 -22.27 7.90 -10.50
C CYS A 282 -21.12 8.02 -11.53
N SER A 283 -20.82 9.20 -12.07
CA SER A 283 -19.91 9.32 -13.22
C SER A 283 -18.54 8.72 -12.97
N ASP A 284 -18.00 8.98 -11.79
CA ASP A 284 -16.64 8.63 -11.42
C ASP A 284 -16.53 7.13 -11.09
N LEU A 285 -17.63 6.54 -10.58
CA LEU A 285 -17.73 5.10 -10.31
C LEU A 285 -17.59 4.24 -11.56
N VAL A 286 -18.26 4.67 -12.64
CA VAL A 286 -18.30 3.92 -13.90
C VAL A 286 -16.92 3.87 -14.52
N GLU A 287 -16.21 5.00 -14.51
CA GLU A 287 -14.89 5.15 -15.12
C GLU A 287 -13.84 4.28 -14.40
N GLU A 288 -13.93 4.16 -13.08
CA GLU A 288 -13.02 3.33 -12.28
C GLU A 288 -13.35 1.83 -12.29
N LYS A 289 -14.49 1.43 -12.87
CA LYS A 289 -14.98 0.05 -12.93
C LYS A 289 -15.07 -0.63 -11.56
N THR A 290 -15.36 0.12 -10.51
CA THR A 290 -15.33 -0.36 -9.11
C THR A 290 -16.26 -1.56 -8.87
N TYR A 291 -17.38 -1.65 -9.60
CA TYR A 291 -18.37 -2.71 -9.43
C TYR A 291 -18.21 -3.88 -10.42
N SER A 292 -17.20 -3.84 -11.29
CA SER A 292 -17.03 -4.81 -12.37
C SER A 292 -16.73 -6.25 -11.94
N THR A 293 -16.44 -6.49 -10.66
CA THR A 293 -16.21 -7.85 -10.12
C THR A 293 -17.14 -8.23 -8.99
N ILE A 294 -18.03 -7.35 -8.53
CA ILE A 294 -18.84 -7.60 -7.32
C ILE A 294 -19.73 -8.83 -7.49
N GLY A 295 -20.23 -9.08 -8.70
CA GLY A 295 -21.08 -10.21 -9.03
C GLY A 295 -20.41 -11.58 -8.91
N LYS A 296 -19.07 -11.64 -8.89
CA LYS A 296 -18.32 -12.88 -8.65
C LYS A 296 -18.46 -13.38 -7.21
N TYR A 297 -18.89 -12.50 -6.31
CA TYR A 297 -18.93 -12.74 -4.87
C TYR A 297 -20.36 -12.88 -4.33
N ILE A 298 -21.34 -13.07 -5.22
CA ILE A 298 -22.72 -13.39 -4.87
C ILE A 298 -22.80 -14.90 -4.67
N GLU A 299 -22.72 -15.35 -3.42
CA GLU A 299 -22.71 -16.78 -3.10
C GLU A 299 -23.80 -17.21 -2.11
N THR A 300 -24.31 -16.27 -1.31
CA THR A 300 -25.23 -16.53 -0.20
C THR A 300 -26.59 -15.87 -0.43
N GLU A 301 -27.62 -16.37 0.25
CA GLU A 301 -28.96 -15.75 0.22
C GLU A 301 -28.93 -14.28 0.64
N LYS A 302 -28.04 -13.90 1.58
CA LYS A 302 -27.91 -12.49 2.01
C LYS A 302 -27.32 -11.62 0.91
N THR A 303 -26.27 -12.08 0.22
CA THR A 303 -25.70 -11.35 -0.91
C THR A 303 -26.67 -11.26 -2.10
N GLN A 304 -27.47 -12.30 -2.35
CA GLN A 304 -28.55 -12.26 -3.35
C GLN A 304 -29.65 -11.28 -2.98
N LEU A 305 -30.04 -11.21 -1.70
CA LEU A 305 -30.99 -10.22 -1.21
C LEU A 305 -30.45 -8.79 -1.37
N ALA A 306 -29.17 -8.56 -1.07
CA ALA A 306 -28.52 -7.27 -1.29
C ALA A 306 -28.50 -6.88 -2.78
N LEU A 307 -28.16 -7.82 -3.67
CA LEU A 307 -28.22 -7.63 -5.12
C LEU A 307 -29.64 -7.28 -5.60
N LYS A 308 -30.66 -7.97 -5.08
CA LYS A 308 -32.06 -7.68 -5.40
C LYS A 308 -32.44 -6.27 -4.96
N ASN A 309 -32.10 -5.88 -3.74
CA ASN A 309 -32.38 -4.55 -3.21
C ASN A 309 -31.69 -3.45 -4.05
N PHE A 310 -30.43 -3.68 -4.42
CA PHE A 310 -29.69 -2.83 -5.35
C PHE A 310 -30.41 -2.67 -6.70
N ALA A 311 -30.86 -3.77 -7.31
CA ALA A 311 -31.56 -3.70 -8.59
C ALA A 311 -32.92 -2.99 -8.48
N VAL A 312 -33.67 -3.21 -7.41
CA VAL A 312 -34.91 -2.47 -7.14
C VAL A 312 -34.64 -0.99 -6.99
N PHE A 313 -33.58 -0.62 -6.28
CA PHE A 313 -33.18 0.77 -6.15
C PHE A 313 -32.86 1.40 -7.53
N CYS A 314 -32.06 0.72 -8.37
CA CYS A 314 -31.79 1.17 -9.73
C CYS A 314 -33.07 1.38 -10.56
N MET A 315 -34.01 0.43 -10.50
CA MET A 315 -35.27 0.51 -11.24
C MET A 315 -36.11 1.73 -10.84
N VAL A 316 -36.08 2.12 -9.56
CA VAL A 316 -36.89 3.23 -9.04
C VAL A 316 -36.23 4.59 -9.26
N HIS A 317 -34.90 4.66 -9.14
CA HIS A 317 -34.17 5.93 -9.05
C HIS A 317 -33.45 6.36 -10.32
N PHE A 318 -33.29 5.49 -11.31
CA PHE A 318 -32.70 5.90 -12.59
C PHE A 318 -33.70 6.78 -13.34
N ASP A 319 -33.38 8.07 -13.48
CA ASP A 319 -34.20 9.05 -14.18
C ASP A 319 -33.45 9.55 -15.43
N ASN A 320 -34.06 9.40 -16.61
CA ASN A 320 -33.42 9.76 -17.88
C ASN A 320 -33.52 11.27 -18.20
N LYS A 321 -33.58 12.13 -17.17
CA LYS A 321 -33.90 13.56 -17.33
C LYS A 321 -32.90 14.32 -18.21
N ASP A 322 -31.66 13.87 -18.29
CA ASP A 322 -30.59 14.55 -19.05
C ASP A 322 -29.76 13.61 -19.95
N GLY A 323 -30.27 12.43 -20.31
CA GLY A 323 -29.57 11.49 -21.20
C GLY A 323 -28.41 10.72 -20.54
N PHE A 324 -28.43 10.55 -19.22
CA PHE A 324 -27.37 9.84 -18.51
C PHE A 324 -27.39 8.33 -18.81
N SER A 325 -26.36 7.90 -19.56
CA SER A 325 -26.06 6.49 -19.83
C SER A 325 -25.37 5.80 -18.65
N LYS A 326 -24.77 6.58 -17.74
CA LYS A 326 -23.74 6.14 -16.80
C LYS A 326 -24.29 5.29 -15.64
N GLU A 327 -25.45 5.61 -15.09
CA GLU A 327 -26.09 4.79 -14.04
C GLU A 327 -26.40 3.40 -14.57
N MET A 328 -26.92 3.33 -15.80
CA MET A 328 -27.12 2.05 -16.47
C MET A 328 -25.81 1.36 -16.86
N ASP A 329 -24.74 2.09 -17.20
CA ASP A 329 -23.41 1.51 -17.42
C ASP A 329 -22.89 0.85 -16.14
N LEU A 330 -23.13 1.47 -14.98
CA LEU A 330 -22.78 0.89 -13.68
C LEU A 330 -23.60 -0.36 -13.37
N PHE A 331 -24.91 -0.30 -13.58
CA PHE A 331 -25.79 -1.46 -13.41
C PHE A 331 -25.36 -2.61 -14.33
N GLU A 332 -24.99 -2.29 -15.58
CA GLU A 332 -24.45 -3.23 -16.54
C GLU A 332 -23.12 -3.84 -16.08
N GLN A 333 -22.23 -3.08 -15.44
CA GLN A 333 -21.00 -3.64 -14.83
C GLN A 333 -21.32 -4.70 -13.78
N VAL A 334 -22.26 -4.42 -12.87
CA VAL A 334 -22.72 -5.40 -11.88
C VAL A 334 -23.31 -6.60 -12.58
N PHE A 335 -24.28 -6.39 -13.47
CA PHE A 335 -24.98 -7.46 -14.18
C PHE A 335 -24.02 -8.37 -14.95
N ASN A 336 -23.08 -7.80 -15.69
CA ASN A 336 -22.12 -8.56 -16.50
C ASN A 336 -21.15 -9.37 -15.64
N SER A 337 -20.86 -8.92 -14.41
CA SER A 337 -19.99 -9.62 -13.46
C SER A 337 -20.63 -10.83 -12.77
N LEU A 338 -21.96 -10.98 -12.86
CA LEU A 338 -22.71 -12.11 -12.28
C LEU A 338 -22.46 -13.41 -13.06
N ASN A 339 -22.52 -14.54 -12.34
CA ASN A 339 -22.62 -15.86 -12.96
C ASN A 339 -24.00 -16.07 -13.62
N GLN A 340 -24.16 -17.14 -14.41
CA GLN A 340 -25.38 -17.37 -15.18
C GLN A 340 -26.62 -17.57 -14.29
N THR A 341 -26.47 -18.27 -13.15
CA THR A 341 -27.57 -18.56 -12.22
C THR A 341 -28.09 -17.27 -11.57
N ASP A 342 -27.19 -16.39 -11.12
CA ASP A 342 -27.58 -15.12 -10.51
C ASP A 342 -28.14 -14.13 -11.54
N LYS A 343 -27.70 -14.19 -12.80
CA LYS A 343 -28.32 -13.43 -13.90
C LYS A 343 -29.77 -13.83 -14.10
N GLU A 344 -30.04 -15.12 -14.19
CA GLU A 344 -31.41 -15.65 -14.36
C GLU A 344 -32.30 -15.31 -13.17
N PHE A 345 -31.78 -15.44 -11.94
CA PHE A 345 -32.46 -15.02 -10.73
C PHE A 345 -32.83 -13.54 -10.79
N LEU A 346 -31.85 -12.66 -11.05
CA LEU A 346 -32.08 -11.21 -11.07
C LEU A 346 -33.03 -10.80 -12.19
N GLN A 347 -32.93 -11.41 -13.38
CA GLN A 347 -33.84 -11.18 -14.50
C GLN A 347 -35.29 -11.50 -14.14
N LYS A 348 -35.51 -12.63 -13.45
CA LYS A 348 -36.84 -13.04 -12.99
C LYS A 348 -37.41 -12.04 -11.99
N GLU A 349 -36.61 -11.63 -11.00
CA GLU A 349 -37.02 -10.66 -9.98
C GLU A 349 -37.33 -9.28 -10.59
N MET A 350 -36.49 -8.80 -11.50
CA MET A 350 -36.73 -7.54 -12.22
C MET A 350 -37.99 -7.60 -13.08
N THR A 351 -38.19 -8.70 -13.82
CA THR A 351 -39.39 -8.89 -14.67
C THR A 351 -40.65 -8.94 -13.81
N ALA A 352 -40.60 -9.58 -12.64
CA ALA A 352 -41.71 -9.61 -11.71
C ALA A 352 -42.03 -8.23 -11.13
N PHE A 353 -41.00 -7.44 -10.78
CA PHE A 353 -41.15 -6.09 -10.24
C PHE A 353 -41.72 -5.10 -11.27
N LEU A 354 -41.29 -5.22 -12.53
CA LEU A 354 -41.68 -4.32 -13.62
C LEU A 354 -43.02 -4.72 -14.28
N SER A 355 -43.64 -5.81 -13.85
CA SER A 355 -44.92 -6.28 -14.39
C SER A 355 -46.12 -5.69 -13.63
N PRO A 356 -47.18 -5.23 -14.31
CA PRO A 356 -47.34 -5.23 -15.77
C PRO A 356 -46.70 -3.98 -16.40
N PHE A 357 -45.96 -4.18 -17.51
CA PHE A 357 -45.13 -3.14 -18.13
C PHE A 357 -45.89 -1.90 -18.62
N ASP A 358 -47.18 -2.05 -18.92
CA ASP A 358 -48.09 -1.01 -19.41
C ASP A 358 -48.52 0.00 -18.33
N LYS A 359 -48.31 -0.32 -17.04
CA LYS A 359 -48.66 0.54 -15.90
C LYS A 359 -47.47 1.23 -15.26
N LEU A 360 -46.29 1.10 -15.84
CA LEU A 360 -45.08 1.67 -15.26
C LEU A 360 -45.03 3.20 -15.42
N PRO A 361 -44.50 3.92 -14.41
CA PRO A 361 -44.23 5.34 -14.52
C PRO A 361 -43.33 5.66 -15.73
N PRO A 362 -43.60 6.74 -16.50
CA PRO A 362 -42.81 7.07 -17.69
C PRO A 362 -41.31 7.20 -17.45
N ASN A 363 -40.91 7.74 -16.29
CA ASN A 363 -39.51 7.87 -15.88
C ASN A 363 -38.83 6.51 -15.65
N MET A 364 -39.54 5.53 -15.08
CA MET A 364 -39.01 4.16 -14.92
C MET A 364 -38.88 3.46 -16.27
N VAL A 365 -39.81 3.70 -17.19
CA VAL A 365 -39.75 3.15 -18.55
C VAL A 365 -38.56 3.71 -19.32
N SER A 366 -38.36 5.03 -19.33
CA SER A 366 -37.28 5.68 -20.07
C SER A 366 -35.92 5.59 -19.37
N GLY A 367 -35.89 5.60 -18.04
CA GLY A 367 -34.68 5.57 -17.20
C GLY A 367 -34.07 4.19 -17.00
N PHE A 368 -34.89 3.14 -16.93
CA PHE A 368 -34.39 1.79 -16.68
C PHE A 368 -34.85 0.76 -17.71
N LEU A 369 -36.17 0.57 -17.90
CA LEU A 369 -36.69 -0.56 -18.69
C LEU A 369 -36.21 -0.54 -20.14
N GLN A 370 -36.35 0.59 -20.84
CA GLN A 370 -35.89 0.75 -22.22
C GLN A 370 -34.38 0.51 -22.36
N PRO A 371 -33.50 1.19 -21.58
CA PRO A 371 -32.07 0.90 -21.57
C PRO A 371 -31.71 -0.56 -21.25
N ALA A 372 -32.41 -1.19 -20.30
CA ALA A 372 -32.17 -2.57 -19.91
C ALA A 372 -32.52 -3.55 -21.04
N ILE A 373 -33.60 -3.30 -21.79
CA ILE A 373 -33.95 -4.09 -22.99
C ILE A 373 -32.88 -3.91 -24.09
N GLN A 374 -32.45 -2.67 -24.34
CA GLN A 374 -31.44 -2.37 -25.36
C GLN A 374 -30.10 -3.07 -25.06
N ARG A 375 -29.70 -3.10 -23.79
CA ARG A 375 -28.50 -3.81 -23.30
C ARG A 375 -28.68 -5.31 -23.13
N LYS A 376 -29.85 -5.87 -23.47
CA LYS A 376 -30.20 -7.29 -23.30
C LYS A 376 -30.11 -7.80 -21.86
N ILE A 377 -30.30 -6.89 -20.89
CA ILE A 377 -30.35 -7.24 -19.47
C ILE A 377 -31.72 -7.84 -19.15
N ILE A 378 -32.80 -7.31 -19.74
CA ILE A 378 -34.16 -7.86 -19.62
C ILE A 378 -34.66 -8.25 -21.01
N SER A 379 -35.28 -9.43 -21.11
CA SER A 379 -36.03 -9.84 -22.30
C SER A 379 -37.52 -9.72 -22.04
N VAL A 380 -38.20 -8.80 -22.72
CA VAL A 380 -39.66 -8.73 -22.71
C VAL A 380 -40.18 -9.67 -23.80
N SER A 381 -40.78 -10.79 -23.39
CA SER A 381 -41.63 -11.58 -24.30
C SER A 381 -42.82 -10.71 -24.68
N LYS A 382 -43.01 -10.43 -25.97
CA LYS A 382 -44.22 -9.76 -26.47
C LYS A 382 -45.47 -10.56 -26.17
#